data_AF-A0A497GJW8-F1
#
_entry.id   AF-A0A497GJW8-F1
#
_cell.length_a   1.000
_cell.length_b   1.000
_cell.length_c   1.000
_cell.angle_alpha   90.00
_cell.angle_beta   90.00
_cell.angle_gamma   90.00
#
_symmetry.space_group_name_H-M   'P 1'
#
loop_
_entity.id
_entity.type
_entity.pdbx_description
1 polymer ?
#
loop_
_entity_poly.entity_id
_entity_poly.type
_entity_poly.pdbx_seq_one_letter_code
_entity_poly.pdbx_strand_id
1 'polypeptide(L)'
;MLRPSNNDPPNYEIGRYVYSPNNDVYGLYLVIRPDMLETPGVLAEIFKLFAKYEVSILHFKLSRPELKKPIRALLFFKVNGQEVAIQQIVEELRKLEYIIEVKLIEPVFKGLVVDTVMFPPTIMGERVVIFRQALLDTFVRHIRERYGSGFEAMLYYLGLDLGKSAFTSHIKYMSGDKEKALRFGEMLFRLMGFGILKIVKIDWKTGDVIVRLYDCFECRCFKNSNSPKSQLIRGMLTGWLEGILGFKLSSEETACVARGDPYCEIRFRRAKD
;
A
#
# COMPACT_ATOMS: atom_id res chain seq x y z
N MET A 1 4.74 22.61 -2.87
CA MET A 1 3.51 22.24 -2.13
C MET A 1 3.82 22.30 -0.65
N LEU A 2 3.10 23.16 0.06
CA LEU A 2 3.23 23.43 1.49
C LEU A 2 3.01 22.14 2.30
N ARG A 3 3.85 21.87 3.29
CA ARG A 3 3.50 20.94 4.37
C ARG A 3 2.25 21.50 5.06
N PRO A 4 1.19 20.70 5.27
CA PRO A 4 0.19 21.07 6.25
C PRO A 4 0.89 21.17 7.62
N SER A 5 0.60 22.25 8.33
CA SER A 5 0.83 22.45 9.76
C SER A 5 0.55 21.18 10.57
N ASN A 6 1.33 20.92 11.65
CA ASN A 6 1.11 20.18 12.91
C ASN A 6 -0.12 19.24 13.13
N ASN A 7 -0.82 18.82 12.10
CA ASN A 7 -1.89 17.84 12.09
C ASN A 7 -1.34 16.60 11.38
N ASP A 8 -1.55 15.43 11.96
CA ASP A 8 -1.21 14.17 11.31
C ASP A 8 -1.77 14.15 9.88
N PRO A 9 -0.96 13.78 8.87
CA PRO A 9 -1.46 13.71 7.50
C PRO A 9 -2.64 12.73 7.44
N PRO A 10 -3.64 12.98 6.57
CA PRO A 10 -4.74 12.05 6.39
C PRO A 10 -4.18 10.66 6.07
N ASN A 11 -4.53 9.68 6.91
CA ASN A 11 -4.14 8.29 6.74
C ASN A 11 -5.23 7.50 5.99
N TYR A 12 -4.85 6.36 5.42
CA TYR A 12 -5.79 5.45 4.75
C TYR A 12 -5.77 4.09 5.44
N GLU A 13 -6.89 3.70 6.04
CA GLU A 13 -7.04 2.42 6.73
C GLU A 13 -7.25 1.26 5.73
N ILE A 14 -6.19 0.49 5.52
CA ILE A 14 -6.18 -0.61 4.55
C ILE A 14 -6.87 -1.88 5.05
N GLY A 15 -7.12 -2.02 6.36
CA GLY A 15 -7.70 -3.19 6.98
C GLY A 15 -9.06 -3.59 6.39
N ARG A 16 -9.30 -4.89 6.17
CA ARG A 16 -10.58 -5.42 5.65
C ARG A 16 -11.37 -6.07 6.78
N TYR A 17 -11.73 -5.26 7.78
CA TYR A 17 -12.48 -5.69 8.95
C TYR A 17 -13.29 -4.51 9.50
N VAL A 18 -14.21 -4.81 10.42
CA VAL A 18 -14.90 -3.84 11.26
C VAL A 18 -14.87 -4.34 12.70
N TYR A 19 -14.48 -3.46 13.62
CA TYR A 19 -14.59 -3.68 15.06
C TYR A 19 -15.57 -2.67 15.66
N SER A 20 -16.67 -3.17 16.20
CA SER A 20 -17.79 -2.43 16.78
C SER A 20 -18.41 -3.24 17.93
N PRO A 21 -17.81 -3.22 19.13
CA PRO A 21 -18.07 -4.19 20.21
C PRO A 21 -19.52 -4.24 20.70
N ASN A 22 -20.26 -3.14 20.53
CA ASN A 22 -21.64 -3.01 20.99
C ASN A 22 -22.69 -3.31 19.91
N ASN A 23 -22.26 -3.78 18.74
CA ASN A 23 -23.15 -4.00 17.60
C ASN A 23 -22.94 -5.41 17.03
N ASP A 24 -24.01 -5.97 16.50
CA ASP A 24 -23.92 -7.18 15.69
C ASP A 24 -23.50 -6.76 14.28
N VAL A 25 -22.33 -7.26 13.85
CA VAL A 25 -21.69 -6.86 12.60
C VAL A 25 -21.44 -8.06 11.73
N TYR A 26 -21.70 -7.90 10.44
CA TYR A 26 -21.59 -8.93 9.43
C TYR A 26 -20.89 -8.37 8.20
N GLY A 27 -20.42 -9.26 7.33
CA GLY A 27 -19.84 -8.91 6.05
C GLY A 27 -20.58 -9.60 4.91
N LEU A 28 -20.66 -8.97 3.75
CA LEU A 28 -21.02 -9.60 2.48
C LEU A 28 -19.86 -9.46 1.51
N TYR A 29 -19.49 -10.58 0.91
CA TYR A 29 -18.66 -10.62 -0.28
C TYR A 29 -19.54 -10.77 -1.52
N LEU A 30 -19.36 -9.87 -2.48
CA LEU A 30 -20.10 -9.86 -3.74
C LEU A 30 -19.13 -10.03 -4.92
N VAL A 31 -19.56 -10.81 -5.91
CA VAL A 31 -18.94 -10.85 -7.23
C VAL A 31 -19.93 -10.27 -8.23
N ILE A 32 -19.55 -9.19 -8.89
CA ILE A 32 -20.35 -8.47 -9.87
C ILE A 32 -19.76 -8.73 -11.26
N ARG A 33 -20.63 -8.87 -12.28
CA ARG A 33 -20.16 -9.09 -13.65
C ARG A 33 -19.22 -7.96 -14.14
N PRO A 34 -18.24 -8.27 -15.00
CA PRO A 34 -17.27 -7.27 -15.47
C PRO A 34 -17.87 -6.10 -16.24
N ASP A 35 -18.94 -6.34 -17.01
CA ASP A 35 -19.61 -5.35 -17.85
C ASP A 35 -20.32 -4.25 -17.04
N MET A 36 -20.55 -4.48 -15.75
CA MET A 36 -21.14 -3.49 -14.85
C MET A 36 -20.18 -2.39 -14.41
N LEU A 37 -18.89 -2.49 -14.73
CA LEU A 37 -17.89 -1.49 -14.32
C LEU A 37 -18.25 -0.08 -14.81
N GLU A 38 -18.78 0.01 -16.02
CA GLU A 38 -19.10 1.28 -16.67
C GLU A 38 -20.60 1.62 -16.59
N THR A 39 -21.40 0.80 -15.89
CA THR A 39 -22.84 1.02 -15.73
C THR A 39 -23.12 1.86 -14.48
N PRO A 40 -23.55 3.13 -14.63
CA PRO A 40 -23.87 3.97 -13.48
C PRO A 40 -25.07 3.40 -12.70
N GLY A 41 -25.05 3.56 -11.38
CA GLY A 41 -26.18 3.18 -10.53
C GLY A 41 -26.12 1.76 -9.95
N VAL A 42 -25.25 0.87 -10.44
CA VAL A 42 -25.11 -0.50 -9.90
C VAL A 42 -24.82 -0.50 -8.39
N LEU A 43 -23.84 0.29 -7.94
CA LEU A 43 -23.56 0.41 -6.51
C LEU A 43 -24.70 1.08 -5.73
N ALA A 44 -25.42 2.01 -6.36
CA ALA A 44 -26.56 2.68 -5.72
C ALA A 44 -27.73 1.72 -5.53
N GLU A 45 -28.01 0.84 -6.49
CA GLU A 45 -29.02 -0.21 -6.39
C GLU A 45 -28.68 -1.20 -5.27
N ILE A 46 -27.42 -1.67 -5.22
CA ILE A 46 -26.92 -2.52 -4.13
C ILE A 46 -27.11 -1.82 -2.77
N PHE A 47 -26.71 -0.55 -2.63
CA PHE A 47 -26.81 0.17 -1.36
C PHE A 47 -28.26 0.51 -0.98
N LYS A 48 -29.16 0.70 -1.95
CA LYS A 48 -30.60 0.89 -1.71
C LYS A 48 -31.23 -0.32 -1.03
N LEU A 49 -30.75 -1.54 -1.30
CA LEU A 49 -31.24 -2.73 -0.61
C LEU A 49 -30.95 -2.66 0.90
N PHE A 50 -29.73 -2.27 1.29
CA PHE A 50 -29.40 -2.08 2.71
C PHE A 50 -30.26 -0.98 3.34
N ALA A 51 -30.45 0.14 2.64
CA ALA A 51 -31.30 1.23 3.11
C ALA A 51 -32.78 0.82 3.27
N LYS A 52 -33.33 0.04 2.34
CA LYS A 52 -34.70 -0.50 2.39
C LYS A 52 -34.95 -1.32 3.65
N TYR A 53 -33.94 -2.05 4.10
CA TYR A 53 -34.00 -2.89 5.30
C TYR A 53 -33.46 -2.18 6.56
N GLU A 54 -33.23 -0.86 6.51
CA GLU A 54 -32.71 -0.06 7.62
C GLU A 54 -31.35 -0.57 8.17
N VAL A 55 -30.57 -1.24 7.32
CA VAL A 55 -29.25 -1.78 7.64
C VAL A 55 -28.18 -0.76 7.28
N SER A 56 -27.35 -0.39 8.26
CA SER A 56 -26.26 0.56 8.06
C SER A 56 -25.00 -0.13 7.54
N ILE A 57 -24.52 0.29 6.37
CA ILE A 57 -23.19 -0.10 5.86
C ILE A 57 -22.13 0.69 6.64
N LEU A 58 -21.26 -0.02 7.34
CA LEU A 58 -20.18 0.55 8.14
C LEU A 58 -18.88 0.74 7.35
N HIS A 59 -18.61 -0.15 6.40
CA HIS A 59 -17.38 -0.12 5.62
C HIS A 59 -17.59 -0.83 4.28
N PHE A 60 -17.16 -0.19 3.19
CA PHE A 60 -17.25 -0.72 1.84
C PHE A 60 -15.87 -0.76 1.19
N LYS A 61 -15.53 -1.89 0.55
CA LYS A 61 -14.31 -2.03 -0.26
C LYS A 61 -14.62 -2.65 -1.59
N LEU A 62 -14.27 -1.95 -2.66
CA LEU A 62 -14.29 -2.46 -4.02
C LEU A 62 -12.86 -2.85 -4.42
N SER A 63 -12.65 -4.07 -4.89
CA SER A 63 -11.38 -4.47 -5.50
C SER A 63 -11.09 -3.58 -6.69
N ARG A 64 -9.81 -3.25 -6.94
CA ARG A 64 -9.42 -2.53 -8.17
C ARG A 64 -9.89 -3.33 -9.38
N PRO A 65 -10.79 -2.79 -10.22
CA PRO A 65 -11.31 -3.52 -11.36
C PRO A 65 -10.19 -3.81 -12.36
N GLU A 66 -10.22 -5.01 -12.93
CA GLU A 66 -9.39 -5.37 -14.07
C GLU A 66 -10.31 -5.55 -15.28
N LEU A 67 -9.88 -5.07 -16.45
CA LEU A 67 -10.68 -5.15 -17.67
C LEU A 67 -11.13 -6.61 -17.92
N LYS A 68 -12.44 -6.78 -18.15
CA LYS A 68 -13.08 -8.08 -18.42
C LYS A 68 -13.02 -9.10 -17.28
N LYS A 69 -12.56 -8.73 -16.07
CA LYS A 69 -12.59 -9.61 -14.90
C LYS A 69 -13.74 -9.24 -13.95
N PRO A 70 -14.28 -10.21 -13.19
CA PRO A 70 -15.33 -9.94 -12.22
C PRO A 70 -14.88 -8.91 -11.18
N ILE A 71 -15.80 -8.01 -10.82
CA ILE A 71 -15.57 -6.97 -9.82
C ILE A 71 -15.92 -7.58 -8.47
N ARG A 72 -15.01 -7.49 -7.50
CA ARG A 72 -15.22 -8.02 -6.16
C ARG A 72 -15.49 -6.89 -5.18
N ALA A 73 -16.53 -7.03 -4.36
CA ALA A 73 -16.85 -6.06 -3.33
C ALA A 73 -16.96 -6.72 -1.95
N LEU A 74 -16.59 -5.98 -0.92
CA LEU A 74 -16.90 -6.26 0.47
C LEU A 74 -17.75 -5.15 1.03
N LEU A 75 -18.77 -5.56 1.77
CA LEU A 75 -19.64 -4.70 2.53
C LEU A 75 -19.64 -5.21 3.96
N PHE A 76 -19.25 -4.38 4.91
CA PHE A 76 -19.45 -4.66 6.33
C PHE A 76 -20.57 -3.76 6.83
N PHE A 77 -21.47 -4.33 7.61
CA PHE A 77 -22.70 -3.66 8.02
C PHE A 77 -23.11 -4.08 9.42
N LYS A 78 -23.92 -3.22 10.03
CA LYS A 78 -24.47 -3.39 11.37
C LYS A 78 -25.93 -3.82 11.27
N VAL A 79 -26.32 -4.77 12.10
CA VAL A 79 -27.70 -5.25 12.25
C VAL A 79 -28.17 -4.97 13.67
N ASN A 80 -29.37 -4.40 13.83
CA ASN A 80 -29.96 -4.04 15.13
C ASN A 80 -31.06 -5.05 15.51
N GLY A 81 -30.69 -6.30 15.85
CA GLY A 81 -31.68 -7.34 16.19
C GLY A 81 -32.60 -7.75 15.03
N GLN A 82 -32.22 -7.44 13.79
CA GLN A 82 -32.93 -7.74 12.55
C GLN A 82 -32.17 -8.78 11.72
N GLU A 83 -31.77 -9.90 12.31
CA GLU A 83 -30.99 -10.95 11.61
C GLU A 83 -31.71 -11.47 10.36
N VAL A 84 -33.05 -11.47 10.37
CA VAL A 84 -33.90 -11.80 9.21
C VAL A 84 -33.61 -10.90 8.00
N ALA A 85 -33.27 -9.62 8.23
CA ALA A 85 -32.93 -8.68 7.16
C ALA A 85 -31.68 -9.12 6.39
N ILE A 86 -30.75 -9.83 7.02
CA ILE A 86 -29.53 -10.34 6.37
C ILE A 86 -29.92 -11.31 5.25
N GLN A 87 -30.80 -12.27 5.56
CA GLN A 87 -31.26 -13.27 4.60
C GLN A 87 -32.02 -12.59 3.45
N GLN A 88 -32.89 -11.63 3.75
CA GLN A 88 -33.64 -10.88 2.75
C GLN A 88 -32.73 -10.07 1.80
N ILE A 89 -31.71 -9.40 2.34
CA ILE A 89 -30.70 -8.69 1.54
C ILE A 89 -29.96 -9.67 0.64
N VAL A 90 -29.51 -10.81 1.17
CA VAL A 90 -28.78 -11.83 0.39
C VAL A 90 -29.64 -12.39 -0.75
N GLU A 91 -30.91 -12.70 -0.48
CA GLU A 91 -31.85 -13.20 -1.48
C GLU A 91 -32.15 -12.18 -2.57
N GLU A 92 -32.36 -10.91 -2.21
CA GLU A 92 -32.57 -9.85 -3.21
C GLU A 92 -31.33 -9.58 -4.04
N LEU A 93 -30.15 -9.57 -3.44
CA LEU A 93 -28.88 -9.44 -4.18
C LEU A 93 -28.70 -10.60 -5.18
N ARG A 94 -29.07 -11.83 -4.81
CA ARG A 94 -28.99 -12.99 -5.72
C ARG A 94 -29.98 -12.93 -6.89
N LYS A 95 -31.04 -12.13 -6.79
CA LYS A 95 -32.02 -11.94 -7.88
C LYS A 95 -31.52 -10.94 -8.93
N LEU A 96 -30.52 -10.13 -8.61
CA LEU A 96 -29.92 -9.20 -9.55
C LEU A 96 -29.06 -9.97 -10.56
N GLU A 97 -29.45 -9.98 -11.84
CA GLU A 97 -28.80 -10.77 -12.90
C GLU A 97 -27.31 -10.49 -13.11
N TYR A 98 -26.83 -9.34 -12.62
CA TYR A 98 -25.43 -8.94 -12.70
C TYR A 98 -24.59 -9.33 -11.47
N ILE A 99 -25.21 -9.93 -10.45
CA ILE A 99 -24.52 -10.49 -9.29
C ILE A 99 -24.24 -11.97 -9.57
N ILE A 100 -22.95 -12.32 -9.63
CA ILE A 100 -22.47 -13.69 -9.88
C ILE A 100 -22.47 -14.49 -8.57
N GLU A 101 -22.08 -13.86 -7.47
CA GLU A 101 -21.91 -14.54 -6.17
C GLU A 101 -22.24 -13.59 -5.02
N VAL A 102 -22.90 -14.14 -4.00
CA VAL A 102 -23.13 -13.49 -2.70
C VAL A 102 -22.75 -14.46 -1.59
N LYS A 103 -21.76 -14.07 -0.78
CA LYS A 103 -21.30 -14.85 0.37
C LYS A 103 -21.41 -14.03 1.65
N LEU A 104 -22.14 -14.56 2.63
CA LEU A 104 -22.17 -14.04 3.98
C LEU A 104 -20.87 -14.34 4.71
N ILE A 105 -20.35 -13.33 5.39
CA ILE A 105 -19.18 -13.40 6.25
C ILE A 105 -19.69 -13.17 7.68
N GLU A 106 -19.70 -14.26 8.43
CA GLU A 106 -20.08 -14.25 9.84
C GLU A 106 -19.07 -13.48 10.69
N PRO A 107 -19.50 -12.86 11.80
CA PRO A 107 -18.57 -12.31 12.79
C PRO A 107 -17.65 -13.39 13.34
N VAL A 108 -16.39 -13.04 13.57
CA VAL A 108 -15.43 -13.91 14.27
C VAL A 108 -15.82 -14.05 15.74
N PHE A 109 -16.27 -12.94 16.33
CA PHE A 109 -16.91 -12.87 17.64
C PHE A 109 -17.75 -11.58 17.70
N LYS A 110 -18.55 -11.41 18.76
CA LYS A 110 -19.43 -10.24 18.89
C LYS A 110 -18.68 -8.93 18.66
N GLY A 111 -19.18 -8.15 17.70
CA GLY A 111 -18.60 -6.87 17.33
C GLY A 111 -17.31 -6.94 16.49
N LEU A 112 -16.83 -8.10 16.05
CA LEU A 112 -15.72 -8.20 15.10
C LEU A 112 -16.10 -9.05 13.90
N VAL A 113 -16.03 -8.46 12.71
CA VAL A 113 -16.11 -9.18 11.43
C VAL A 113 -14.88 -8.86 10.59
N VAL A 114 -14.34 -9.88 9.91
CA VAL A 114 -13.09 -9.81 9.15
C VAL A 114 -13.30 -10.46 7.80
N ASP A 115 -12.70 -9.90 6.75
CA ASP A 115 -12.61 -10.55 5.45
C ASP A 115 -11.85 -11.88 5.53
N THR A 116 -12.58 -12.98 5.37
CA THR A 116 -12.07 -14.35 5.32
C THR A 116 -12.05 -14.93 3.90
N VAL A 117 -12.37 -14.12 2.87
CA VAL A 117 -12.63 -14.61 1.52
C VAL A 117 -11.55 -14.15 0.54
N MET A 118 -11.19 -12.86 0.55
CA MET A 118 -10.28 -12.32 -0.46
C MET A 118 -8.82 -12.46 -0.02
N PHE A 119 -8.30 -13.69 -0.15
CA PHE A 119 -6.90 -14.02 0.12
C PHE A 119 -6.22 -14.64 -1.12
N PRO A 120 -4.94 -14.33 -1.39
CA PRO A 120 -4.08 -13.33 -0.72
C PRO A 120 -4.40 -11.88 -1.14
N PRO A 121 -4.00 -10.86 -0.36
CA PRO A 121 -3.99 -9.49 -0.86
C PRO A 121 -2.98 -9.36 -2.00
N THR A 122 -3.32 -8.55 -3.01
CA THR A 122 -2.49 -8.34 -4.19
C THR A 122 -2.37 -6.87 -4.56
N ILE A 123 -1.26 -6.52 -5.20
CA ILE A 123 -1.03 -5.22 -5.86
C ILE A 123 -0.47 -5.54 -7.25
N MET A 124 -1.08 -4.95 -8.29
CA MET A 124 -0.69 -5.20 -9.69
C MET A 124 -0.70 -6.69 -10.09
N GLY A 125 -1.56 -7.49 -9.46
CA GLY A 125 -1.66 -8.94 -9.72
C GLY A 125 -0.67 -9.80 -8.94
N GLU A 126 0.25 -9.21 -8.17
CA GLU A 126 1.23 -9.93 -7.36
C GLU A 126 0.84 -9.92 -5.88
N ARG A 127 1.14 -11.02 -5.17
CA ARG A 127 0.89 -11.14 -3.73
C ARG A 127 1.69 -10.09 -2.96
N VAL A 128 1.06 -9.48 -1.96
CA VAL A 128 1.74 -8.61 -0.99
C VAL A 128 1.63 -9.14 0.44
N VAL A 129 2.60 -8.76 1.28
CA VAL A 129 2.60 -9.01 2.72
C VAL A 129 2.69 -7.66 3.42
N ILE A 130 1.79 -7.41 4.37
CA ILE A 130 1.69 -6.14 5.08
C ILE A 130 2.32 -6.28 6.46
N PHE A 131 3.41 -5.54 6.70
CA PHE A 131 4.02 -5.43 8.01
C PHE A 131 3.48 -4.19 8.73
N ARG A 132 2.79 -4.38 9.86
CA ARG A 132 2.37 -3.27 10.74
C ARG A 132 3.59 -2.61 11.39
N GLN A 133 3.45 -1.37 11.84
CA GLN A 133 4.54 -0.58 12.43
C GLN A 133 5.34 -1.36 13.49
N ALA A 134 4.71 -2.10 14.40
CA ALA A 134 5.42 -2.88 15.42
C ALA A 134 6.38 -3.94 14.85
N LEU A 135 6.01 -4.55 13.70
CA LEU A 135 6.86 -5.52 13.01
C LEU A 135 8.01 -4.81 12.26
N LEU A 136 7.71 -3.67 11.63
CA LEU A 136 8.74 -2.83 11.00
C LEU A 136 9.74 -2.32 12.03
N ASP A 137 9.31 -1.83 13.19
CA ASP A 137 10.18 -1.43 14.29
C ASP A 137 11.14 -2.57 14.69
N THR A 138 10.64 -3.80 14.76
CA THR A 138 11.48 -4.95 15.09
C THR A 138 12.48 -5.26 13.99
N PHE A 139 12.01 -5.35 12.74
CA PHE A 139 12.85 -5.67 11.59
C PHE A 139 13.95 -4.63 11.36
N VAL A 140 13.59 -3.36 11.46
CA VAL A 140 14.49 -2.26 11.14
C VAL A 140 15.33 -1.87 12.35
N ARG A 141 14.77 -1.65 13.55
CA ARG A 141 15.52 -1.15 14.72
C ARG A 141 16.15 -2.27 15.54
N HIS A 142 15.35 -3.17 16.10
CA HIS A 142 15.85 -4.12 17.11
C HIS A 142 16.91 -5.08 16.56
N ILE A 143 16.79 -5.50 15.29
CA ILE A 143 17.82 -6.37 14.67
C ILE A 143 19.13 -5.60 14.45
N ARG A 144 19.07 -4.34 14.02
CA ARG A 144 20.26 -3.48 13.85
C ARG A 144 20.98 -3.24 15.18
N GLU A 145 20.24 -3.00 16.25
CA GLU A 145 20.83 -2.83 17.60
C GLU A 145 21.56 -4.10 18.07
N ARG A 146 21.06 -5.28 17.70
CA ARG A 146 21.66 -6.56 18.08
C ARG A 146 22.90 -6.94 17.27
N TYR A 147 22.88 -6.71 15.96
CA TYR A 147 23.90 -7.21 15.03
C TYR A 147 24.80 -6.13 14.42
N GLY A 148 24.53 -4.85 14.72
CA GLY A 148 25.38 -3.73 14.35
C GLY A 148 25.59 -3.54 12.84
N SER A 149 26.78 -3.06 12.48
CA SER A 149 27.13 -2.61 11.13
C SER A 149 27.09 -3.72 10.07
N GLY A 150 27.33 -4.99 10.43
CA GLY A 150 27.22 -6.11 9.51
C GLY A 150 25.80 -6.28 8.97
N PHE A 151 24.79 -6.12 9.83
CA PHE A 151 23.40 -6.15 9.41
C PHE A 151 23.00 -4.89 8.63
N GLU A 152 23.57 -3.73 8.96
CA GLU A 152 23.36 -2.50 8.17
C GLU A 152 23.85 -2.65 6.72
N ALA A 153 25.00 -3.28 6.50
CA ALA A 153 25.50 -3.59 5.16
C ALA A 153 24.59 -4.59 4.44
N MET A 154 24.13 -5.64 5.14
CA MET A 154 23.18 -6.61 4.59
C MET A 154 21.87 -5.95 4.14
N LEU A 155 21.32 -5.03 4.94
CA LEU A 155 20.12 -4.27 4.58
C LEU A 155 20.31 -3.45 3.31
N TYR A 156 21.48 -2.84 3.12
CA TYR A 156 21.79 -2.11 1.90
C TYR A 156 21.75 -3.01 0.66
N TYR A 157 22.41 -4.18 0.70
CA TYR A 157 22.42 -5.10 -0.44
C TYR A 157 21.06 -5.75 -0.68
N LEU A 158 20.33 -6.09 0.39
CA LEU A 158 18.93 -6.52 0.28
C LEU A 158 18.10 -5.45 -0.43
N GLY A 159 18.25 -4.20 -0.03
CA GLY A 159 17.63 -3.05 -0.68
C GLY A 159 17.98 -3.00 -2.16
N LEU A 160 19.26 -3.07 -2.50
CA LEU A 160 19.76 -3.03 -3.89
C LEU A 160 19.03 -4.03 -4.79
N ASP A 161 18.91 -5.28 -4.36
CA ASP A 161 18.27 -6.34 -5.15
C ASP A 161 16.74 -6.19 -5.22
N LEU A 162 16.12 -5.72 -4.13
CA LEU A 162 14.70 -5.35 -4.13
C LEU A 162 14.43 -4.21 -5.14
N GLY A 163 15.32 -3.23 -5.19
CA GLY A 163 15.26 -2.10 -6.11
C GLY A 163 15.31 -2.51 -7.58
N LYS A 164 16.25 -3.40 -7.93
CA LYS A 164 16.38 -3.96 -9.29
C LYS A 164 15.13 -4.76 -9.70
N SER A 165 14.61 -5.56 -8.79
CA SER A 165 13.36 -6.31 -9.01
C SER A 165 12.17 -5.38 -9.23
N ALA A 166 12.04 -4.35 -8.38
CA ALA A 166 11.00 -3.33 -8.53
C ALA A 166 11.12 -2.59 -9.87
N PHE A 167 12.33 -2.22 -10.30
CA PHE A 167 12.54 -1.59 -11.60
C PHE A 167 12.03 -2.48 -12.74
N THR A 168 12.35 -3.77 -12.70
CA THR A 168 11.95 -4.74 -13.73
C THR A 168 10.43 -4.84 -13.85
N SER A 169 9.71 -4.86 -12.71
CA SER A 169 8.24 -4.82 -12.68
C SER A 169 7.69 -3.48 -13.20
N HIS A 170 8.23 -2.36 -12.73
CA HIS A 170 7.74 -1.02 -13.08
C HIS A 170 7.94 -0.70 -14.56
N ILE A 171 9.12 -0.99 -15.12
CA ILE A 171 9.43 -0.70 -16.52
C ILE A 171 8.56 -1.53 -17.46
N LYS A 172 8.28 -2.79 -17.10
CA LYS A 172 7.33 -3.65 -17.83
C LYS A 172 5.92 -3.06 -17.78
N TYR A 173 5.46 -2.63 -16.61
CA TYR A 173 4.12 -2.05 -16.45
C TYR A 173 3.97 -0.71 -17.22
N MET A 174 5.08 0.00 -17.43
CA MET A 174 5.15 1.24 -18.21
C MET A 174 5.54 1.03 -19.69
N SER A 175 5.52 -0.21 -20.18
CA SER A 175 5.84 -0.55 -21.58
C SER A 175 7.22 -0.05 -22.05
N GLY A 176 8.23 -0.09 -21.18
CA GLY A 176 9.60 0.33 -21.51
C GLY A 176 9.89 1.83 -21.32
N ASP A 177 8.89 2.64 -20.97
CA ASP A 177 9.02 4.09 -20.85
C ASP A 177 9.64 4.49 -19.49
N LYS A 178 10.91 4.91 -19.53
CA LYS A 178 11.69 5.25 -18.32
C LYS A 178 11.16 6.48 -17.58
N GLU A 179 10.66 7.49 -18.31
CA GLU A 179 10.10 8.71 -17.71
C GLU A 179 8.79 8.41 -16.99
N LYS A 180 7.95 7.56 -17.58
CA LYS A 180 6.76 7.05 -16.88
C LYS A 180 7.14 6.16 -15.69
N ALA A 181 8.17 5.33 -15.81
CA ALA A 181 8.67 4.51 -14.70
C ALA A 181 9.16 5.36 -13.52
N LEU A 182 9.81 6.51 -13.76
CA LEU A 182 10.19 7.48 -12.72
C LEU A 182 8.98 8.02 -11.96
N ARG A 183 7.98 8.52 -12.69
CA ARG A 183 6.75 9.05 -12.08
C ARG A 183 5.98 7.97 -11.34
N PHE A 184 5.86 6.78 -11.95
CA PHE A 184 5.19 5.65 -11.35
C PHE A 184 5.91 5.16 -10.09
N GLY A 185 7.24 5.10 -10.11
CA GLY A 185 8.07 4.75 -8.98
C GLY A 185 7.87 5.70 -7.78
N GLU A 186 7.87 7.02 -8.00
CA GLU A 186 7.56 7.98 -6.92
C GLU A 186 6.19 7.74 -6.29
N MET A 187 5.16 7.51 -7.12
CA MET A 187 3.79 7.32 -6.65
C MET A 187 3.60 5.98 -5.94
N LEU A 188 4.19 4.90 -6.48
CA LEU A 188 4.10 3.59 -5.86
C LEU A 188 4.88 3.58 -4.53
N PHE A 189 6.04 4.22 -4.46
CA PHE A 189 6.80 4.35 -3.21
C PHE A 189 5.95 4.97 -2.09
N ARG A 190 5.17 6.01 -2.42
CA ARG A 190 4.20 6.62 -1.51
C ARG A 190 3.03 5.71 -1.21
N LEU A 191 2.42 5.08 -2.23
CA LEU A 191 1.27 4.20 -2.07
C LEU A 191 1.58 3.01 -1.16
N MET A 192 2.80 2.48 -1.23
CA MET A 192 3.29 1.38 -0.41
C MET A 192 3.66 1.80 1.02
N GLY A 193 3.60 3.09 1.35
CA GLY A 193 3.89 3.59 2.68
C GLY A 193 5.38 3.69 3.04
N PHE A 194 6.29 3.61 2.06
CA PHE A 194 7.73 3.75 2.34
C PHE A 194 8.13 5.20 2.70
N GLY A 195 7.34 6.18 2.25
CA GLY A 195 7.52 7.60 2.47
C GLY A 195 7.15 8.41 1.24
N ILE A 196 7.45 9.70 1.22
CA ILE A 196 7.19 10.57 0.07
C ILE A 196 8.51 10.79 -0.66
N LEU A 197 8.70 10.08 -1.78
CA LEU A 197 9.86 10.20 -2.64
C LEU A 197 9.71 11.39 -3.61
N LYS A 198 10.82 12.12 -3.80
CA LYS A 198 10.97 13.17 -4.81
C LYS A 198 12.32 13.08 -5.50
N ILE A 199 12.33 12.90 -6.81
CA ILE A 199 13.53 12.98 -7.64
C ILE A 199 13.72 14.45 -8.02
N VAL A 200 14.68 15.11 -7.35
CA VAL A 200 14.93 16.55 -7.48
C VAL A 200 15.75 16.87 -8.72
N LYS A 201 16.70 15.99 -9.03
CA LYS A 201 17.57 16.09 -10.20
C LYS A 201 17.85 14.69 -10.72
N ILE A 202 17.85 14.53 -12.04
CA ILE A 202 18.38 13.38 -12.73
C ILE A 202 19.13 13.85 -13.97
N ASP A 203 20.41 13.53 -14.06
CA ASP A 203 21.23 13.76 -15.25
C ASP A 203 21.54 12.40 -15.90
N TRP A 204 20.89 12.17 -17.04
CA TRP A 204 21.01 10.92 -17.79
C TRP A 204 22.42 10.65 -18.34
N LYS A 205 23.24 11.70 -18.54
CA LYS A 205 24.58 11.57 -19.11
C LYS A 205 25.62 11.28 -18.04
N THR A 206 25.60 12.05 -16.96
CA THR A 206 26.59 11.94 -15.88
C THR A 206 26.23 10.87 -14.87
N GLY A 207 24.93 10.54 -14.73
CA GLY A 207 24.42 9.68 -13.68
C GLY A 207 24.22 10.38 -12.34
N ASP A 208 24.33 11.70 -12.30
CA ASP A 208 24.06 12.48 -11.10
C ASP A 208 22.56 12.52 -10.81
N VAL A 209 22.17 11.95 -9.66
CA VAL A 209 20.78 11.98 -9.19
C VAL A 209 20.74 12.53 -7.77
N ILE A 210 19.75 13.38 -7.49
CA ILE A 210 19.45 13.84 -6.14
C ILE A 210 18.01 13.48 -5.84
N VAL A 211 17.80 12.71 -4.78
CA VAL A 211 16.46 12.38 -4.29
C VAL A 211 16.27 12.93 -2.89
N ARG A 212 15.04 13.35 -2.60
CA ARG A 212 14.59 13.70 -1.25
C ARG A 212 13.49 12.76 -0.83
N LEU A 213 13.58 12.32 0.41
CA LEU A 213 12.62 11.43 1.02
C LEU A 213 12.08 12.06 2.30
N TYR A 214 10.77 12.25 2.32
CA TYR A 214 10.05 12.69 3.51
C TYR A 214 9.37 11.48 4.14
N ASP A 215 9.28 11.49 5.47
CA ASP A 215 8.55 10.47 6.21
C ASP A 215 9.02 9.03 5.92
N CYS A 216 10.34 8.85 5.73
CA CYS A 216 10.95 7.54 5.48
C CYS A 216 10.60 6.56 6.60
N PHE A 217 9.90 5.48 6.28
CA PHE A 217 9.49 4.49 7.29
C PHE A 217 10.70 3.92 8.06
N GLU A 218 11.82 3.69 7.37
CA GLU A 218 13.05 3.12 7.94
C GLU A 218 13.70 4.09 8.93
N CYS A 219 13.84 5.37 8.56
CA CYS A 219 14.54 6.36 9.38
C CYS A 219 13.70 6.80 10.58
N ARG A 220 12.36 6.82 10.47
CA ARG A 220 11.47 7.19 11.57
C ARG A 220 11.60 6.28 12.78
N CYS A 221 12.06 5.04 12.58
CA CYS A 221 12.33 4.11 13.68
C CYS A 221 13.49 4.56 14.57
N PHE A 222 14.34 5.49 14.13
CA PHE A 222 15.54 5.95 14.83
C PHE A 222 15.49 7.45 15.09
N LYS A 223 14.89 7.87 16.20
CA LYS A 223 14.93 9.27 16.63
C LYS A 223 16.31 9.59 17.24
N ASN A 224 16.85 10.77 16.93
CA ASN A 224 18.10 11.30 17.49
C ASN A 224 19.35 10.42 17.26
N SER A 225 19.45 9.83 16.08
CA SER A 225 20.62 9.06 15.66
C SER A 225 21.79 9.99 15.29
N ASN A 226 23.02 9.57 15.63
CA ASN A 226 24.24 10.27 15.22
C ASN A 226 24.63 10.01 13.74
N SER A 227 24.02 9.02 13.09
CA SER A 227 24.30 8.66 11.71
C SER A 227 23.02 8.48 10.88
N PRO A 228 23.10 8.59 9.55
CA PRO A 228 21.98 8.29 8.68
C PRO A 228 21.53 6.82 8.78
N LYS A 229 20.23 6.56 8.62
CA LYS A 229 19.62 5.26 8.92
C LYS A 229 18.87 4.61 7.75
N SER A 230 18.89 5.18 6.55
CA SER A 230 18.12 4.69 5.39
C SER A 230 18.81 3.53 4.64
N GLN A 231 19.42 2.55 5.30
CA GLN A 231 20.27 1.57 4.58
C GLN A 231 19.48 0.75 3.56
N LEU A 232 18.31 0.23 3.95
CA LEU A 232 17.43 -0.53 3.06
C LEU A 232 16.90 0.35 1.93
N ILE A 233 16.39 1.54 2.25
CA ILE A 233 15.81 2.45 1.25
C ILE A 233 16.88 3.01 0.30
N ARG A 234 18.06 3.37 0.82
CA ARG A 234 19.20 3.82 0.01
C ARG A 234 19.64 2.73 -0.95
N GLY A 235 19.74 1.49 -0.48
CA GLY A 235 19.99 0.33 -1.34
C GLY A 235 18.93 0.20 -2.43
N MET A 236 17.65 0.20 -2.04
CA MET A 236 16.50 0.08 -2.95
C MET A 236 16.49 1.16 -4.04
N LEU A 237 16.70 2.42 -3.67
CA LEU A 237 16.76 3.50 -4.63
C LEU A 237 18.01 3.40 -5.52
N THR A 238 19.14 2.93 -4.99
CA THR A 238 20.35 2.68 -5.80
C THR A 238 20.05 1.66 -6.88
N GLY A 239 19.55 0.47 -6.51
CA GLY A 239 19.33 -0.62 -7.47
C GLY A 239 18.22 -0.31 -8.48
N TRP A 240 17.20 0.44 -8.04
CA TRP A 240 16.13 0.90 -8.91
C TRP A 240 16.65 1.93 -9.95
N LEU A 241 17.47 2.90 -9.51
CA LEU A 241 18.07 3.89 -10.40
C LEU A 241 19.14 3.31 -11.33
N GLU A 242 19.90 2.30 -10.89
CA GLU A 242 20.82 1.54 -11.77
C GLU A 242 20.07 0.92 -12.96
N GLY A 243 18.88 0.38 -12.72
CA GLY A 243 18.02 -0.14 -13.78
C GLY A 243 17.55 0.96 -14.75
N ILE A 244 17.16 2.12 -14.21
CA ILE A 244 16.73 3.28 -15.01
C ILE A 244 17.87 3.82 -15.88
N LEU A 245 19.04 4.06 -15.28
CA LEU A 245 20.18 4.70 -15.94
C LEU A 245 21.02 3.72 -16.77
N GLY A 246 21.01 2.43 -16.44
CA GLY A 246 21.71 1.37 -17.16
C GLY A 246 23.18 1.19 -16.78
N PHE A 247 23.63 1.73 -15.65
CA PHE A 247 24.98 1.57 -15.13
C PHE A 247 25.00 1.61 -13.61
N LYS A 248 26.11 1.13 -13.01
CA LYS A 248 26.28 1.06 -11.56
C LYS A 248 26.37 2.44 -10.91
N LEU A 249 25.77 2.57 -9.73
CA LEU A 249 25.73 3.81 -8.96
C LEU A 249 26.34 3.61 -7.57
N SER A 250 27.00 4.65 -7.10
CA SER A 250 27.32 4.85 -5.68
C SER A 250 26.30 5.82 -5.08
N SER A 251 25.94 5.61 -3.81
CA SER A 251 24.95 6.45 -3.12
C SER A 251 25.43 6.93 -1.75
N GLU A 252 25.16 8.20 -1.45
CA GLU A 252 25.58 8.88 -0.24
C GLU A 252 24.38 9.61 0.39
N GLU A 253 24.07 9.31 1.65
CA GLU A 253 23.01 10.01 2.40
C GLU A 253 23.61 11.25 3.08
N THR A 254 23.21 12.43 2.58
CA THR A 254 23.75 13.74 3.01
C THR A 254 22.87 14.44 4.04
N ALA A 255 21.56 14.15 4.04
CA ALA A 255 20.57 14.57 5.05
C ALA A 255 19.78 13.34 5.52
N CYS A 256 19.33 13.29 6.79
CA CYS A 256 18.52 12.19 7.31
C CYS A 256 17.59 12.64 8.45
N VAL A 257 16.30 12.30 8.37
CA VAL A 257 15.34 12.60 9.46
C VAL A 257 15.70 11.94 10.79
N ALA A 258 16.45 10.82 10.76
CA ALA A 258 16.94 10.17 11.96
C ALA A 258 17.91 11.06 12.76
N ARG A 259 18.64 11.96 12.07
CA ARG A 259 19.55 12.95 12.69
C ARG A 259 18.85 14.24 13.11
N GLY A 260 17.56 14.37 12.81
CA GLY A 260 16.80 15.61 13.02
C GLY A 260 16.72 16.52 11.80
N ASP A 261 17.26 16.12 10.63
CA ASP A 261 17.09 16.87 9.39
C ASP A 261 15.62 16.90 8.93
N PRO A 262 15.16 17.92 8.17
CA PRO A 262 13.77 18.00 7.74
C PRO A 262 13.36 16.89 6.77
N TYR A 263 14.31 16.25 6.10
CA TYR A 263 14.11 15.15 5.15
C TYR A 263 15.40 14.33 5.02
N CYS A 264 15.31 13.15 4.41
CA CYS A 264 16.51 12.47 3.94
C CYS A 264 16.88 12.96 2.53
N GLU A 265 18.16 13.19 2.26
CA GLU A 265 18.68 13.52 0.92
C GLU A 265 19.76 12.52 0.55
N ILE A 266 19.53 11.80 -0.56
CA ILE A 266 20.49 10.81 -1.07
C ILE A 266 20.97 11.30 -2.43
N ARG A 267 22.29 11.30 -2.60
CA ARG A 267 22.97 11.66 -3.83
C ARG A 267 23.53 10.40 -4.46
N PHE A 268 23.28 10.25 -5.76
CA PHE A 268 23.79 9.14 -6.54
C PHE A 268 24.75 9.69 -7.58
N ARG A 269 25.84 8.94 -7.78
CA ARG A 269 26.86 9.22 -8.80
C ARG A 269 27.24 7.92 -9.45
N ARG A 270 27.63 7.96 -10.72
CA ARG A 270 28.19 6.78 -11.40
C ARG A 270 29.33 6.19 -10.56
N ALA A 271 29.23 4.89 -10.29
CA ALA A 271 30.29 4.18 -9.58
C ALA A 271 31.58 4.21 -10.42
N LYS A 272 32.73 4.39 -9.77
CA LYS A 272 34.01 4.15 -10.41
C LYS A 272 34.18 2.63 -10.54
N ASP A 273 34.61 2.18 -11.71
CA ASP A 273 34.97 0.77 -11.95
C ASP A 273 36.13 0.34 -11.03
#